data_AF-L0G2H5-F1
#
_entry.id   AF-L0G2H5-F1
#
_cell.length_a   1.000
_cell.length_b   1.000
_cell.length_c   1.000
_cell.angle_alpha   90.00
_cell.angle_beta   90.00
_cell.angle_gamma   90.00
#
_symmetry.space_group_name_H-M   'P 1'
#
loop_
_entity.id
_entity.type
_entity.pdbx_description
1 polymer ?
#
loop_
_entity_poly.entity_id
_entity_poly.type
_entity_poly.pdbx_seq_one_letter_code
_entity_poly.pdbx_strand_id
1 'polypeptide(L)'
;MKSITNLTCRGILAGITTVLFASSCQLDESQQLDIQESTEIAEVTTQLSGLLFEEDFEGDNPLYGVHTQGAEDYSVRVVSWRSFQGKKCAMFRLKSSDEMVANGTRSELLVNNGAPSSNMWYSFAVYFPEGGYEYDRANESISQWRQSSGGPSLSLRTSKDDLYLRVVSPHNENKWETINMGPIIKDEWTELAFRIHHSSGSEGSIEVWRNGNKVVNYQGPNLFKGQGLPHWKVGIYKSIWNYTETDTDLRSLYMDNIRYGDQNTSITDLVTGSMLNLAGTVISDPKEPKLIIANADTETLWEDLHPGKIVYFSRLGTEKFSIYADVDERVKSVRFDLHRLNGNGKYDLIHSLMDGGFPFLLFGDDGKGNFYYGNAFLESGKYRVDVAAFADEKGVIPVGDKMSSTFKIY
;
A
#
# COMPACT_ATOMS: atom_id res chain seq x y z
N MET A 1 -15.76 -24.88 -88.99
CA MET A 1 -14.50 -25.04 -88.21
C MET A 1 -14.50 -23.98 -87.12
N LYS A 2 -14.58 -24.43 -85.85
CA LYS A 2 -14.25 -23.80 -84.54
C LYS A 2 -14.25 -22.26 -84.45
N SER A 3 -14.82 -21.55 -83.48
CA SER A 3 -15.55 -21.76 -82.21
C SER A 3 -15.88 -20.31 -81.74
N ILE A 4 -17.11 -19.81 -81.59
CA ILE A 4 -18.11 -19.94 -80.50
C ILE A 4 -17.42 -19.77 -79.11
N THR A 5 -17.71 -18.79 -78.23
CA THR A 5 -18.96 -18.08 -77.86
C THR A 5 -18.59 -16.75 -77.14
N ASN A 6 -18.98 -15.57 -77.65
CA ASN A 6 -20.16 -14.74 -77.32
C ASN A 6 -20.37 -14.32 -75.85
N LEU A 7 -19.99 -13.04 -75.62
CA LEU A 7 -20.64 -12.07 -74.75
C LEU A 7 -22.15 -11.94 -75.05
N THR A 8 -22.96 -11.72 -74.02
CA THR A 8 -24.20 -10.94 -74.14
C THR A 8 -24.26 -9.88 -73.04
N CYS A 9 -24.08 -8.63 -73.46
CA CYS A 9 -24.44 -7.42 -72.73
C CYS A 9 -25.93 -7.10 -72.95
N ARG A 10 -26.66 -6.84 -71.87
CA ARG A 10 -27.77 -5.87 -71.76
C ARG A 10 -27.81 -5.49 -70.27
N GLY A 11 -27.76 -4.26 -69.80
CA GLY A 11 -28.05 -2.98 -70.41
C GLY A 11 -28.96 -2.20 -69.45
N ILE A 12 -28.37 -1.22 -68.75
CA ILE A 12 -28.95 0.11 -68.47
C ILE A 12 -29.83 0.32 -67.20
N LEU A 13 -29.32 1.26 -66.38
CA LEU A 13 -29.94 2.31 -65.55
C LEU A 13 -30.28 2.11 -64.05
N ALA A 14 -29.62 3.00 -63.29
CA ALA A 14 -30.15 3.87 -62.22
C ALA A 14 -30.62 3.26 -60.89
N GLY A 15 -29.83 3.58 -59.86
CA GLY A 15 -30.32 4.39 -58.75
C GLY A 15 -30.69 3.65 -57.47
N ILE A 16 -30.36 4.33 -56.36
CA ILE A 16 -30.85 4.11 -55.00
C ILE A 16 -30.00 3.12 -54.18
N THR A 17 -29.00 3.69 -53.50
CA THR A 17 -28.42 3.18 -52.25
C THR A 17 -29.50 3.11 -51.18
N THR A 18 -29.90 1.90 -50.79
CA THR A 18 -30.77 1.66 -49.64
C THR A 18 -29.94 1.24 -48.45
N VAL A 19 -30.03 2.06 -47.39
CA VAL A 19 -29.60 1.79 -46.03
C VAL A 19 -30.38 0.59 -45.49
N LEU A 20 -29.69 -0.43 -44.98
CA LEU A 20 -30.31 -1.50 -44.19
C LEU A 20 -30.00 -1.25 -42.71
N PHE A 21 -30.99 -0.75 -41.98
CA PHE A 21 -31.11 -0.98 -40.55
C PHE A 21 -31.72 -2.37 -40.34
N ALA A 22 -31.08 -3.20 -39.51
CA ALA A 22 -31.74 -4.32 -38.85
C ALA A 22 -31.37 -4.25 -37.36
N SER A 23 -32.40 -4.16 -36.53
CA SER A 23 -32.31 -4.11 -35.06
C SER A 23 -32.83 -5.44 -34.51
N SER A 24 -32.20 -5.91 -33.42
CA SER A 24 -32.74 -6.78 -32.36
C SER A 24 -33.30 -8.17 -32.71
N CYS A 25 -32.68 -9.23 -32.17
CA CYS A 25 -33.31 -10.12 -31.17
C CYS A 25 -32.31 -11.12 -30.57
N GLN A 26 -32.40 -11.28 -29.25
CA GLN A 26 -31.74 -12.30 -28.42
C GLN A 26 -32.01 -13.72 -28.93
N LEU A 27 -31.03 -14.61 -28.78
CA LEU A 27 -31.30 -16.02 -28.47
C LEU A 27 -30.25 -16.56 -27.49
N ASP A 28 -30.81 -17.22 -26.49
CA ASP A 28 -30.29 -17.88 -25.31
C ASP A 28 -29.86 -19.31 -25.70
N GLU A 29 -28.69 -19.79 -25.29
CA GLU A 29 -28.33 -21.22 -25.36
C GLU A 29 -27.70 -21.66 -24.04
N SER A 30 -28.59 -21.91 -23.08
CA SER A 30 -28.36 -22.84 -21.98
C SER A 30 -28.88 -24.21 -22.42
N GLN A 31 -28.02 -25.24 -22.47
CA GLN A 31 -28.23 -26.70 -22.34
C GLN A 31 -26.88 -27.36 -22.68
N GLN A 32 -26.35 -28.41 -22.07
CA GLN A 32 -26.67 -29.29 -20.96
C GLN A 32 -25.44 -30.23 -20.91
N LEU A 33 -24.74 -30.37 -19.79
CA LEU A 33 -23.69 -31.38 -19.64
C LEU A 33 -23.96 -32.20 -18.39
N ASP A 34 -24.02 -33.52 -18.62
CA ASP A 34 -24.38 -34.57 -17.67
C ASP A 34 -23.49 -34.57 -16.42
N ILE A 35 -24.15 -34.73 -15.28
CA ILE A 35 -23.53 -34.95 -13.98
C ILE A 35 -23.14 -36.43 -13.91
N GLN A 36 -21.84 -36.71 -13.82
CA GLN A 36 -21.35 -38.01 -13.37
C GLN A 36 -20.73 -37.83 -11.99
N GLU A 37 -21.43 -38.35 -10.97
CA GLU A 37 -20.98 -38.37 -9.58
C GLU A 37 -19.59 -39.00 -9.48
N SER A 38 -18.63 -38.22 -8.98
CA SER A 38 -17.38 -38.75 -8.43
C SER A 38 -17.29 -38.34 -6.97
N THR A 39 -16.92 -39.32 -6.16
CA THR A 39 -17.01 -39.36 -4.71
C THR A 39 -16.13 -38.27 -4.07
N GLU A 40 -16.73 -37.41 -3.25
CA GLU A 40 -16.06 -36.38 -2.47
C GLU A 40 -14.96 -36.98 -1.59
N ILE A 41 -13.72 -36.56 -1.84
CA ILE A 41 -12.72 -36.40 -0.78
C ILE A 41 -12.83 -34.94 -0.37
N ALA A 42 -13.25 -34.68 0.86
CA ALA A 42 -13.34 -33.32 1.39
C ALA A 42 -11.93 -32.71 1.51
N GLU A 43 -11.47 -32.06 0.46
CA GLU A 43 -10.54 -30.94 0.60
C GLU A 43 -11.31 -29.82 1.26
N VAL A 44 -10.82 -29.36 2.41
CA VAL A 44 -11.25 -28.09 3.01
C VAL A 44 -10.69 -26.98 2.12
N THR A 45 -11.31 -26.77 0.96
CA THR A 45 -11.10 -25.58 0.14
C THR A 45 -11.91 -24.50 0.82
N THR A 46 -11.26 -23.64 1.62
CA THR A 46 -11.85 -22.37 2.03
C THR A 46 -12.18 -21.60 0.76
N GLN A 47 -13.44 -21.67 0.33
CA GLN A 47 -13.95 -20.88 -0.78
C GLN A 47 -13.81 -19.41 -0.36
N LEU A 48 -12.86 -18.69 -0.98
CA LEU A 48 -12.65 -17.27 -0.73
C LEU A 48 -13.91 -16.54 -1.20
N SER A 49 -14.75 -16.08 -0.27
CA SER A 49 -15.99 -15.39 -0.62
C SER A 49 -15.67 -14.02 -1.23
N GLY A 50 -16.19 -13.71 -2.42
CA GLY A 50 -16.08 -12.37 -3.02
C GLY A 50 -14.81 -12.09 -3.82
N LEU A 51 -13.81 -12.97 -3.81
CA LEU A 51 -12.63 -12.85 -4.67
C LEU A 51 -13.03 -13.05 -6.13
N LEU A 52 -12.65 -12.11 -7.00
CA LEU A 52 -13.06 -12.07 -8.41
C LEU A 52 -11.90 -12.36 -9.38
N PHE A 53 -10.67 -12.19 -8.91
CA PHE A 53 -9.45 -12.44 -9.66
C PHE A 53 -8.30 -12.71 -8.71
N GLU A 54 -7.45 -13.65 -9.09
CA GLU A 54 -6.18 -13.95 -8.44
C GLU A 54 -5.17 -14.42 -9.48
N GLU A 55 -3.94 -13.93 -9.38
CA GLU A 55 -2.80 -14.42 -10.13
C GLU A 55 -1.57 -14.49 -9.21
N ASP A 56 -1.13 -15.72 -8.94
CA ASP A 56 0.07 -16.09 -8.16
C ASP A 56 1.26 -16.50 -9.04
N PHE A 57 1.07 -16.46 -10.36
CA PHE A 57 2.04 -16.79 -11.39
C PHE A 57 2.50 -18.25 -11.46
N GLU A 58 1.95 -19.16 -10.64
CA GLU A 58 2.43 -20.54 -10.56
C GLU A 58 1.98 -21.39 -11.75
N GLY A 59 0.85 -21.04 -12.36
CA GLY A 59 0.26 -21.76 -13.49
C GLY A 59 1.14 -21.87 -14.74
N ASP A 60 0.69 -22.68 -15.70
CA ASP A 60 1.39 -22.90 -16.98
C ASP A 60 1.31 -21.69 -17.90
N ASN A 61 0.25 -20.87 -17.79
CA ASN A 61 0.05 -19.66 -18.59
C ASN A 61 -0.58 -18.53 -17.76
N PRO A 62 0.15 -17.96 -16.78
CA PRO A 62 -0.37 -17.02 -15.78
C PRO A 62 -0.68 -15.61 -16.33
N LEU A 63 -0.47 -15.37 -17.62
CA LEU A 63 -0.86 -14.12 -18.28
C LEU A 63 -1.96 -14.35 -19.33
N TYR A 64 -2.54 -15.56 -19.37
CA TYR A 64 -3.62 -15.85 -20.30
C TYR A 64 -4.84 -14.97 -20.04
N GLY A 65 -5.27 -14.24 -21.06
CA GLY A 65 -6.43 -13.33 -20.95
C GLY A 65 -6.16 -12.02 -20.21
N VAL A 66 -4.97 -11.83 -19.61
CA VAL A 66 -4.57 -10.56 -18.99
C VAL A 66 -3.94 -9.66 -20.05
N HIS A 67 -4.49 -8.46 -20.22
CA HIS A 67 -3.98 -7.53 -21.22
C HIS A 67 -2.70 -6.85 -20.72
N THR A 68 -1.58 -7.10 -21.39
CA THR A 68 -0.29 -6.46 -21.10
C THR A 68 -0.09 -5.19 -21.93
N GLN A 69 0.57 -4.20 -21.33
CA GLN A 69 0.93 -2.94 -21.98
C GLN A 69 2.42 -2.70 -21.79
N GLY A 70 3.21 -3.05 -22.79
CA GLY A 70 4.66 -2.83 -22.84
C GLY A 70 5.13 -2.91 -24.27
N ALA A 71 6.16 -2.13 -24.62
CA ALA A 71 6.67 -2.05 -25.99
C ALA A 71 7.49 -3.29 -26.39
N GLU A 72 8.09 -3.96 -25.40
CA GLU A 72 9.15 -4.94 -25.62
C GLU A 72 8.81 -6.28 -24.95
N ASP A 73 9.38 -7.38 -25.46
CA ASP A 73 9.23 -8.73 -24.89
C ASP A 73 9.82 -8.88 -23.48
N TYR A 74 10.61 -7.89 -23.02
CA TYR A 74 11.08 -7.83 -21.65
C TYR A 74 10.21 -6.99 -20.73
N SER A 75 9.22 -6.27 -21.27
CA SER A 75 8.44 -5.33 -20.47
C SER A 75 7.76 -6.06 -19.32
N VAL A 76 7.06 -7.16 -19.60
CA VAL A 76 6.45 -8.03 -18.58
C VAL A 76 6.92 -9.46 -18.81
N ARG A 77 7.48 -10.09 -17.79
CA ARG A 77 7.89 -11.51 -17.83
C ARG A 77 7.51 -12.21 -16.55
N VAL A 78 7.14 -13.48 -16.67
CA VAL A 78 7.11 -14.38 -15.53
C VAL A 78 8.53 -14.88 -15.28
N VAL A 79 9.02 -14.75 -14.06
CA VAL A 79 10.39 -15.15 -13.68
C VAL A 79 10.35 -16.08 -12.48
N SER A 80 11.40 -16.88 -12.28
CA SER A 80 11.47 -17.91 -11.24
C SER A 80 12.46 -17.60 -10.10
N TRP A 81 12.75 -16.32 -9.88
CA TRP A 81 13.67 -15.87 -8.83
C TRP A 81 13.05 -14.69 -8.09
N ARG A 82 13.27 -14.65 -6.76
CA ARG A 82 12.66 -13.68 -5.85
C ARG A 82 11.12 -13.69 -5.89
N SER A 83 10.47 -14.86 -6.00
CA SER A 83 9.01 -14.98 -5.81
C SER A 83 8.62 -14.60 -4.38
N PHE A 84 7.38 -14.13 -4.18
CA PHE A 84 6.85 -13.86 -2.85
C PHE A 84 6.29 -15.14 -2.25
N GLN A 85 5.40 -15.79 -3.01
CA GLN A 85 4.86 -17.10 -2.71
C GLN A 85 5.18 -18.04 -3.88
N GLY A 86 5.35 -19.34 -3.61
CA GLY A 86 5.68 -20.29 -4.67
C GLY A 86 7.05 -20.05 -5.28
N LYS A 87 7.16 -20.23 -6.60
CA LYS A 87 8.43 -20.23 -7.34
C LYS A 87 8.51 -19.15 -8.41
N LYS A 88 7.39 -18.51 -8.77
CA LYS A 88 7.29 -17.57 -9.88
C LYS A 88 6.71 -16.23 -9.41
N CYS A 89 6.97 -15.17 -10.16
CA CYS A 89 6.34 -13.87 -10.01
C CYS A 89 6.42 -13.10 -11.33
N ALA A 90 5.69 -11.99 -11.46
CA ALA A 90 5.84 -11.07 -12.58
C ALA A 90 6.99 -10.08 -12.34
N MET A 91 7.92 -9.99 -13.29
CA MET A 91 8.87 -8.90 -13.44
C MET A 91 8.33 -7.87 -14.42
N PHE A 92 8.28 -6.62 -13.98
CA PHE A 92 8.01 -5.45 -14.81
C PHE A 92 9.33 -4.74 -15.05
N ARG A 93 9.76 -4.61 -16.29
CA ARG A 93 10.95 -3.88 -16.69
C ARG A 93 10.59 -2.79 -17.70
N LEU A 94 11.20 -1.62 -17.55
CA LEU A 94 10.94 -0.48 -18.42
C LEU A 94 12.22 0.32 -18.58
N LYS A 95 12.59 0.67 -19.81
CA LYS A 95 13.65 1.64 -20.09
C LYS A 95 13.08 2.96 -20.57
N SER A 96 13.83 4.04 -20.37
CA SER A 96 13.47 5.36 -20.91
C SER A 96 13.45 5.38 -22.44
N SER A 97 14.19 4.48 -23.08
CA SER A 97 14.24 4.31 -24.53
C SER A 97 13.10 3.46 -25.11
N ASP A 98 12.29 2.82 -24.27
CA ASP A 98 11.19 1.96 -24.75
C ASP A 98 10.11 2.85 -25.41
N GLU A 99 9.59 2.40 -26.55
CA GLU A 99 8.52 3.09 -27.26
C GLU A 99 7.26 3.28 -26.40
N MET A 100 6.51 4.34 -26.68
CA MET A 100 5.26 4.58 -25.95
C MET A 100 4.17 3.58 -26.35
N VAL A 101 3.54 2.96 -25.36
CA VAL A 101 2.33 2.14 -25.54
C VAL A 101 1.14 2.85 -24.91
N ALA A 102 -0.03 2.85 -25.57
CA ALA A 102 -1.23 3.52 -25.08
C ALA A 102 -0.99 4.97 -24.58
N ASN A 103 -0.22 5.74 -25.36
CA ASN A 103 0.20 7.12 -25.06
C ASN A 103 1.10 7.29 -23.82
N GLY A 104 1.95 6.31 -23.50
CA GLY A 104 3.01 6.54 -22.51
C GLY A 104 4.02 5.41 -22.34
N THR A 105 5.19 5.75 -21.80
CA THR A 105 6.25 4.80 -21.47
C THR A 105 5.84 3.98 -20.24
N ARG A 106 5.54 2.70 -20.48
CA ARG A 106 4.92 1.82 -19.48
C ARG A 106 5.28 0.36 -19.67
N SER A 107 5.21 -0.38 -18.57
CA SER A 107 5.13 -1.82 -18.50
C SER A 107 4.05 -2.16 -17.48
N GLU A 108 2.83 -2.49 -17.91
CA GLU A 108 1.68 -2.67 -17.02
C GLU A 108 0.82 -3.88 -17.40
N LEU A 109 0.13 -4.45 -16.42
CA LEU A 109 -1.02 -5.33 -16.62
C LEU A 109 -2.30 -4.52 -16.44
N LEU A 110 -3.26 -4.69 -17.35
CA LEU A 110 -4.65 -4.27 -17.17
C LEU A 110 -5.42 -5.44 -16.56
N VAL A 111 -5.60 -5.38 -15.24
CA VAL A 111 -6.11 -6.49 -14.43
C VAL A 111 -7.63 -6.58 -14.54
N ASN A 112 -8.32 -5.45 -14.64
CA ASN A 112 -9.74 -5.41 -15.03
C ASN A 112 -10.04 -4.23 -15.94
N ASN A 113 -11.10 -4.31 -16.74
CA ASN A 113 -11.52 -3.25 -17.67
C ASN A 113 -12.49 -2.24 -17.05
N GLY A 114 -12.78 -2.38 -15.76
CA GLY A 114 -13.70 -1.56 -14.99
C GLY A 114 -14.07 -2.29 -13.71
N ALA A 115 -14.13 -1.58 -12.58
CA ALA A 115 -14.52 -2.18 -11.32
C ALA A 115 -15.99 -2.66 -11.41
N PRO A 116 -16.30 -3.90 -10.97
CA PRO A 116 -17.64 -4.47 -11.04
C PRO A 116 -18.60 -3.86 -10.01
N SER A 117 -18.09 -3.25 -8.94
CA SER A 117 -18.88 -2.53 -7.95
C SER A 117 -18.13 -1.28 -7.45
N SER A 118 -18.82 -0.43 -6.69
CA SER A 118 -18.17 0.70 -6.02
C SER A 118 -17.38 0.28 -4.79
N ASN A 119 -17.67 -0.88 -4.17
CA ASN A 119 -16.99 -1.36 -2.97
C ASN A 119 -16.07 -2.51 -3.34
N MET A 120 -14.79 -2.18 -3.47
CA MET A 120 -13.80 -3.09 -4.03
C MET A 120 -12.63 -3.26 -3.10
N TRP A 121 -12.07 -4.45 -3.16
CA TRP A 121 -10.78 -4.76 -2.60
C TRP A 121 -9.76 -5.05 -3.69
N TYR A 122 -8.51 -4.66 -3.44
CA TYR A 122 -7.37 -4.92 -4.32
C TYR A 122 -6.16 -5.30 -3.49
N SER A 123 -5.29 -6.17 -3.98
CA SER A 123 -3.99 -6.41 -3.37
C SER A 123 -2.94 -6.90 -4.36
N PHE A 124 -1.69 -6.75 -3.94
CA PHE A 124 -0.52 -7.34 -4.57
C PHE A 124 0.66 -7.29 -3.59
N ALA A 125 1.58 -8.23 -3.71
CA ALA A 125 2.92 -8.09 -3.19
C ALA A 125 3.79 -7.36 -4.21
N VAL A 126 4.70 -6.50 -3.74
CA VAL A 126 5.66 -5.77 -4.59
C VAL A 126 7.08 -5.84 -4.02
N TYR A 127 8.05 -6.00 -4.91
CA TYR A 127 9.47 -6.04 -4.58
C TYR A 127 10.23 -4.99 -5.40
N PHE A 128 11.02 -4.16 -4.70
CA PHE A 128 11.86 -3.13 -5.32
C PHE A 128 13.32 -3.55 -5.20
N PRO A 129 13.95 -4.09 -6.27
CA PRO A 129 15.37 -4.45 -6.21
C PRO A 129 16.23 -3.19 -6.09
N GLU A 130 17.25 -3.18 -5.22
CA GLU A 130 18.22 -2.07 -5.18
C GLU A 130 18.88 -1.90 -6.56
N GLY A 131 19.28 -3.03 -7.17
CA GLY A 131 19.71 -3.10 -8.57
C GLY A 131 18.54 -3.12 -9.54
N GLY A 132 18.24 -1.97 -10.16
CA GLY A 132 17.19 -1.84 -11.18
C GLY A 132 15.98 -1.01 -10.75
N TYR A 133 15.85 -0.66 -9.47
CA TYR A 133 14.94 0.38 -8.99
C TYR A 133 15.72 1.44 -8.21
N GLU A 134 16.68 2.05 -8.87
CA GLU A 134 17.55 3.06 -8.27
C GLU A 134 16.77 4.34 -7.91
N TYR A 135 17.34 5.11 -6.97
CA TYR A 135 16.81 6.38 -6.52
C TYR A 135 16.53 7.31 -7.70
N ASP A 136 15.37 7.97 -7.67
CA ASP A 136 14.99 8.96 -8.67
C ASP A 136 14.06 9.99 -8.06
N ARG A 137 14.32 11.25 -8.37
CA ARG A 137 13.52 12.39 -7.88
C ARG A 137 12.19 12.51 -8.61
N ALA A 138 12.12 12.02 -9.84
CA ALA A 138 10.91 12.02 -10.63
C ALA A 138 9.99 10.86 -10.20
N ASN A 139 8.68 11.09 -10.34
CA ASN A 139 7.69 10.11 -9.92
C ASN A 139 7.32 9.12 -11.03
N GLU A 140 6.86 7.95 -10.61
CA GLU A 140 6.15 6.99 -11.46
C GLU A 140 4.93 6.41 -10.73
N SER A 141 4.00 5.82 -11.48
CA SER A 141 2.88 5.05 -10.93
C SER A 141 3.25 3.58 -10.92
N ILE A 142 2.92 2.87 -9.83
CA ILE A 142 3.05 1.40 -9.78
C ILE A 142 1.70 0.66 -9.71
N SER A 143 0.63 1.39 -9.39
CA SER A 143 -0.76 0.95 -9.53
C SER A 143 -1.62 2.17 -9.85
N GLN A 144 -2.64 1.99 -10.69
CA GLN A 144 -3.55 3.07 -11.06
C GLN A 144 -4.98 2.60 -11.26
N TRP A 145 -5.90 3.39 -10.72
CA TRP A 145 -7.34 3.30 -10.96
C TRP A 145 -7.73 4.47 -11.86
N ARG A 146 -8.02 4.15 -13.12
CA ARG A 146 -8.22 5.15 -14.16
C ARG A 146 -9.62 5.02 -14.74
N GLN A 147 -10.28 6.16 -14.94
CA GLN A 147 -11.57 6.24 -15.62
C GLN A 147 -11.38 6.44 -17.13
N SER A 148 -12.46 6.67 -17.87
CA SER A 148 -12.44 6.73 -19.34
C SER A 148 -11.58 7.85 -19.92
N SER A 149 -11.36 8.95 -19.19
CA SER A 149 -10.63 10.11 -19.70
C SER A 149 -9.61 10.66 -18.69
N GLY A 150 -8.64 11.44 -19.18
CA GLY A 150 -7.65 12.10 -18.33
C GLY A 150 -6.64 11.15 -17.67
N GLY A 151 -5.98 11.66 -16.62
CA GLY A 151 -5.10 10.88 -15.75
C GLY A 151 -5.89 9.97 -14.79
N PRO A 152 -5.22 9.09 -14.04
CA PRO A 152 -5.90 8.27 -13.04
C PRO A 152 -6.49 9.14 -11.92
N SER A 153 -7.70 8.79 -11.46
CA SER A 153 -8.36 9.46 -10.34
C SER A 153 -7.71 9.08 -9.01
N LEU A 154 -7.16 7.87 -8.94
CA LEU A 154 -6.35 7.36 -7.84
C LEU A 154 -5.14 6.60 -8.41
N SER A 155 -3.97 6.80 -7.83
CA SER A 155 -2.78 6.01 -8.15
C SER A 155 -1.88 5.83 -6.95
N LEU A 156 -1.26 4.66 -6.85
CA LEU A 156 -0.10 4.42 -6.00
C LEU A 156 1.17 4.78 -6.77
N ARG A 157 2.00 5.63 -6.19
CA ARG A 157 3.16 6.21 -6.84
C ARG A 157 4.40 6.12 -5.98
N THR A 158 5.55 6.21 -6.64
CA THR A 158 6.86 6.29 -6.01
C THR A 158 7.58 7.55 -6.45
N SER A 159 8.36 8.16 -5.56
CA SER A 159 9.36 9.18 -5.89
C SER A 159 10.30 9.36 -4.71
N LYS A 160 11.59 9.58 -4.94
CA LYS A 160 12.59 9.79 -3.86
C LYS A 160 12.59 8.66 -2.82
N ASP A 161 12.41 7.43 -3.28
CA ASP A 161 12.24 6.23 -2.44
C ASP A 161 11.09 6.30 -1.42
N ASP A 162 10.09 7.17 -1.63
CA ASP A 162 8.85 7.16 -0.86
C ASP A 162 7.71 6.56 -1.67
N LEU A 163 6.82 5.85 -0.98
CA LEU A 163 5.54 5.38 -1.49
C LEU A 163 4.44 6.36 -1.09
N TYR A 164 3.56 6.73 -2.01
CA TYR A 164 2.45 7.63 -1.71
C TYR A 164 1.24 7.37 -2.61
N LEU A 165 0.05 7.65 -2.09
CA LEU A 165 -1.15 7.75 -2.92
C LEU A 165 -1.25 9.15 -3.52
N ARG A 166 -1.73 9.21 -4.76
CA ARG A 166 -2.24 10.42 -5.38
C ARG A 166 -3.72 10.24 -5.67
N VAL A 167 -4.57 11.05 -5.06
CA VAL A 167 -6.04 10.99 -5.13
C VAL A 167 -6.60 12.32 -5.64
N VAL A 168 -7.72 12.31 -6.37
CA VAL A 168 -8.41 13.55 -6.78
C VAL A 168 -8.70 14.43 -5.56
N SER A 169 -8.49 15.75 -5.68
CA SER A 169 -8.67 16.65 -4.55
C SER A 169 -10.16 16.91 -4.28
N PRO A 170 -10.64 16.80 -3.03
CA PRO A 170 -11.99 17.26 -2.66
C PRO A 170 -12.20 18.75 -2.88
N HIS A 171 -11.13 19.55 -2.90
CA HIS A 171 -11.17 21.00 -3.06
C HIS A 171 -11.18 21.44 -4.53
N ASN A 172 -10.60 20.63 -5.41
CA ASN A 172 -10.52 20.92 -6.84
C ASN A 172 -10.39 19.63 -7.65
N GLU A 173 -11.47 19.27 -8.35
CA GLU A 173 -11.54 18.04 -9.15
C GLU A 173 -10.53 17.98 -10.32
N ASN A 174 -9.84 19.08 -10.66
CA ASN A 174 -8.77 19.10 -11.65
C ASN A 174 -7.37 18.96 -11.04
N LYS A 175 -7.27 18.77 -9.72
CA LYS A 175 -6.03 18.61 -8.98
C LYS A 175 -6.02 17.28 -8.22
N TRP A 176 -4.83 16.91 -7.78
CA TRP A 176 -4.63 15.78 -6.90
C TRP A 176 -4.05 16.23 -5.57
N GLU A 177 -4.38 15.48 -4.53
CA GLU A 177 -3.73 15.50 -3.23
C GLU A 177 -2.87 14.24 -3.07
N THR A 178 -1.86 14.32 -2.21
CA THR A 178 -0.92 13.23 -1.95
C THR A 178 -0.99 12.78 -0.50
N ILE A 179 -1.01 11.46 -0.28
CA ILE A 179 -0.96 10.84 1.05
C ILE A 179 0.32 10.00 1.11
N ASN A 180 1.29 10.42 1.90
CA ASN A 180 2.55 9.71 2.07
C ASN A 180 2.34 8.42 2.89
N MET A 181 2.90 7.30 2.43
CA MET A 181 2.81 5.96 3.05
C MET A 181 4.15 5.46 3.62
N GLY A 182 5.15 6.34 3.65
CA GLY A 182 6.50 6.09 4.12
C GLY A 182 7.46 5.57 3.04
N PRO A 183 8.68 5.22 3.45
CA PRO A 183 9.74 4.84 2.54
C PRO A 183 9.50 3.47 1.89
N ILE A 184 10.04 3.29 0.70
CA ILE A 184 10.21 2.00 0.04
C ILE A 184 11.31 1.24 0.75
N ILE A 185 11.04 -0.01 1.12
CA ILE A 185 12.10 -0.93 1.57
C ILE A 185 12.62 -1.68 0.36
N LYS A 186 13.90 -1.49 0.02
CA LYS A 186 14.54 -2.19 -1.09
C LYS A 186 14.87 -3.61 -0.69
N ASP A 187 14.92 -4.47 -1.70
CA ASP A 187 15.26 -5.88 -1.59
C ASP A 187 14.41 -6.72 -0.61
N GLU A 188 13.23 -6.21 -0.23
CA GLU A 188 12.23 -6.92 0.56
C GLU A 188 10.86 -6.87 -0.12
N TRP A 189 10.08 -7.94 0.06
CA TRP A 189 8.69 -7.96 -0.38
C TRP A 189 7.82 -7.12 0.54
N THR A 190 6.95 -6.30 -0.05
CA THR A 190 5.92 -5.54 0.64
C THR A 190 4.56 -5.94 0.10
N GLU A 191 3.69 -6.45 0.97
CA GLU A 191 2.30 -6.75 0.63
C GLU A 191 1.43 -5.50 0.85
N LEU A 192 0.63 -5.15 -0.16
CA LEU A 192 -0.27 -4.02 -0.12
C LEU A 192 -1.69 -4.50 -0.37
N ALA A 193 -2.61 -4.11 0.51
CA ALA A 193 -4.04 -4.33 0.33
C ALA A 193 -4.79 -3.00 0.43
N PHE A 194 -5.85 -2.87 -0.36
CA PHE A 194 -6.65 -1.66 -0.51
C PHE A 194 -8.11 -2.04 -0.34
N ARG A 195 -8.83 -1.29 0.50
CA ARG A 195 -10.30 -1.26 0.51
C ARG A 195 -10.73 0.10 0.01
N ILE A 196 -11.46 0.12 -1.09
CA ILE A 196 -11.84 1.36 -1.75
C ILE A 196 -13.36 1.38 -1.94
N HIS A 197 -14.02 2.38 -1.36
CA HIS A 197 -15.35 2.78 -1.78
C HIS A 197 -15.21 3.86 -2.85
N HIS A 198 -15.34 3.46 -4.11
CA HIS A 198 -15.20 4.30 -5.28
C HIS A 198 -16.35 5.31 -5.36
N SER A 199 -16.03 6.59 -5.21
CA SER A 199 -17.00 7.68 -5.37
C SER A 199 -16.34 9.00 -5.77
N SER A 200 -17.09 9.86 -6.46
CA SER A 200 -16.75 11.27 -6.70
C SER A 200 -17.27 12.23 -5.62
N GLY A 201 -17.96 11.70 -4.59
CA GLY A 201 -18.51 12.43 -3.44
C GLY A 201 -17.72 12.22 -2.15
N SER A 202 -18.20 12.83 -1.06
CA SER A 202 -17.56 12.77 0.26
C SER A 202 -17.64 11.40 0.93
N GLU A 203 -18.53 10.53 0.46
CA GLU A 203 -18.73 9.16 0.94
C GLU A 203 -17.67 8.17 0.43
N GLY A 204 -16.86 8.57 -0.56
CA GLY A 204 -15.74 7.75 -1.01
C GLY A 204 -14.71 7.53 0.11
N SER A 205 -14.06 6.39 0.11
CA SER A 205 -13.05 6.07 1.12
C SER A 205 -11.93 5.23 0.54
N ILE A 206 -10.75 5.35 1.14
CA ILE A 206 -9.58 4.53 0.83
C ILE A 206 -8.94 4.12 2.14
N GLU A 207 -8.84 2.82 2.36
CA GLU A 207 -7.98 2.26 3.39
C GLU A 207 -6.88 1.45 2.72
N VAL A 208 -5.67 1.58 3.25
CA VAL A 208 -4.51 0.82 2.75
C VAL A 208 -3.81 0.15 3.90
N TRP A 209 -3.51 -1.13 3.71
CA TRP A 209 -2.67 -1.92 4.59
C TRP A 209 -1.35 -2.21 3.91
N ARG A 210 -0.25 -2.03 4.65
CA ARG A 210 1.11 -2.37 4.24
C ARG A 210 1.64 -3.43 5.20
N ASN A 211 1.95 -4.61 4.68
CA ASN A 211 2.34 -5.78 5.49
C ASN A 211 1.37 -6.00 6.68
N GLY A 212 0.06 -5.89 6.40
CA GLY A 212 -0.98 -6.04 7.41
C GLY A 212 -1.31 -4.82 8.27
N ASN A 213 -0.46 -3.78 8.25
CA ASN A 213 -0.67 -2.58 9.07
C ASN A 213 -1.45 -1.53 8.29
N LYS A 214 -2.57 -1.06 8.84
CA LYS A 214 -3.32 0.04 8.22
C LYS A 214 -2.47 1.32 8.26
N VAL A 215 -2.02 1.77 7.08
CA VAL A 215 -1.17 2.97 6.91
C VAL A 215 -1.93 4.15 6.33
N VAL A 216 -3.11 3.92 5.75
CA VAL A 216 -3.99 4.98 5.24
C VAL A 216 -5.42 4.72 5.70
N ASN A 217 -6.08 5.79 6.13
CA ASN A 217 -7.52 5.86 6.35
C ASN A 217 -8.02 7.22 5.84
N TYR A 218 -8.46 7.24 4.58
CA TYR A 218 -8.90 8.45 3.88
C TYR A 218 -10.40 8.43 3.63
N GLN A 219 -11.04 9.57 3.83
CA GLN A 219 -12.45 9.83 3.52
C GLN A 219 -12.54 11.01 2.54
N GLY A 220 -13.21 10.81 1.42
CA GLY A 220 -13.37 11.80 0.36
C GLY A 220 -13.44 11.20 -1.04
N PRO A 221 -13.55 12.06 -2.07
CA PRO A 221 -13.65 11.61 -3.45
C PRO A 221 -12.37 10.93 -3.93
N ASN A 222 -12.52 9.85 -4.67
CA ASN A 222 -11.44 9.11 -5.33
C ASN A 222 -11.74 8.83 -6.82
N LEU A 223 -12.86 9.37 -7.33
CA LEU A 223 -13.24 9.40 -8.74
C LEU A 223 -13.47 10.83 -9.24
N PHE A 224 -13.23 11.04 -10.53
CA PHE A 224 -13.81 12.16 -11.26
C PHE A 224 -15.31 11.93 -11.49
N LYS A 225 -16.09 13.01 -11.44
CA LYS A 225 -17.53 12.98 -11.66
C LYS A 225 -17.86 12.55 -13.09
N GLY A 226 -18.89 11.70 -13.23
CA GLY A 226 -19.49 11.37 -14.52
C GLY A 226 -18.67 10.46 -15.44
N GLN A 227 -17.56 9.87 -14.97
CA GLN A 227 -16.70 9.01 -15.81
C GLN A 227 -16.79 7.51 -15.51
N GLY A 228 -17.76 7.09 -14.68
CA GLY A 228 -17.97 5.68 -14.33
C GLY A 228 -16.92 5.11 -13.38
N LEU A 229 -16.96 3.80 -13.16
CA LEU A 229 -16.00 3.10 -12.29
C LEU A 229 -14.65 2.90 -13.01
N PRO A 230 -13.53 2.88 -12.26
CA PRO A 230 -12.21 2.84 -12.86
C PRO A 230 -11.83 1.42 -13.28
N HIS A 231 -11.02 1.31 -14.33
CA HIS A 231 -10.23 0.11 -14.58
C HIS A 231 -8.95 0.15 -13.76
N TRP A 232 -8.43 -1.03 -13.42
CA TRP A 232 -7.27 -1.18 -12.56
C TRP A 232 -6.08 -1.74 -13.32
N LYS A 233 -4.93 -1.07 -13.16
CA LYS A 233 -3.64 -1.51 -13.70
C LYS A 233 -2.58 -1.56 -12.62
N VAL A 234 -1.63 -2.46 -12.79
CA VAL A 234 -0.42 -2.61 -11.96
C VAL A 234 0.82 -2.75 -12.83
N GLY A 235 1.98 -2.34 -12.34
CA GLY A 235 3.24 -2.40 -13.08
C GLY A 235 4.06 -1.13 -12.91
N ILE A 236 4.62 -0.58 -13.98
CA ILE A 236 5.39 0.67 -14.00
C ILE A 236 4.80 1.59 -15.08
N TYR A 237 4.38 2.78 -14.69
CA TYR A 237 4.06 3.86 -15.62
C TYR A 237 4.84 5.13 -15.27
N LYS A 238 5.88 5.43 -16.06
CA LYS A 238 6.78 6.56 -15.84
C LYS A 238 6.58 7.63 -16.90
N SER A 239 5.45 8.33 -16.79
CA SER A 239 5.00 9.33 -17.79
C SER A 239 6.00 10.44 -18.10
N ILE A 240 6.91 10.75 -17.18
CA ILE A 240 7.92 11.79 -17.35
C ILE A 240 8.93 11.45 -18.46
N TRP A 241 9.21 10.16 -18.68
CA TRP A 241 10.08 9.69 -19.77
C TRP A 241 9.51 9.96 -21.17
N ASN A 242 8.21 10.24 -21.30
CA ASN A 242 7.63 10.70 -22.56
C ASN A 242 8.18 12.08 -23.00
N TYR A 243 8.76 12.86 -22.08
CA TYR A 243 9.08 14.27 -22.30
C TYR A 243 10.52 14.62 -21.95
N THR A 244 11.14 13.92 -21.01
CA THR A 244 12.49 14.21 -20.53
C THR A 244 13.12 13.01 -19.84
N GLU A 245 14.45 13.01 -19.80
CA GLU A 245 15.25 12.09 -18.99
C GLU A 245 15.07 12.39 -17.48
N THR A 246 15.36 11.40 -16.64
CA THR A 246 15.37 11.50 -15.18
C THR A 246 16.68 10.96 -14.62
N ASP A 247 16.79 10.79 -13.29
CA ASP A 247 18.02 10.30 -12.66
C ASP A 247 18.40 8.86 -13.06
N THR A 248 17.47 8.14 -13.71
CA THR A 248 17.63 6.76 -14.14
C THR A 248 17.01 6.57 -15.52
N ASP A 249 17.49 5.57 -16.26
CA ASP A 249 16.98 5.16 -17.57
C ASP A 249 16.36 3.75 -17.53
N LEU A 250 16.31 3.14 -16.35
CA LEU A 250 15.82 1.79 -16.12
C LEU A 250 14.96 1.74 -14.85
N ARG A 251 13.83 1.04 -14.96
CA ARG A 251 13.02 0.59 -13.84
C ARG A 251 12.77 -0.90 -13.94
N SER A 252 12.88 -1.59 -12.82
CA SER A 252 12.52 -3.00 -12.68
C SER A 252 11.90 -3.21 -11.30
N LEU A 253 10.68 -3.74 -11.24
CA LEU A 253 10.05 -4.19 -10.01
C LEU A 253 9.43 -5.57 -10.22
N TYR A 254 9.13 -6.27 -9.14
CA TYR A 254 8.43 -7.55 -9.19
C TYR A 254 7.10 -7.43 -8.46
N MET A 255 6.08 -8.14 -8.96
CA MET A 255 4.81 -8.29 -8.28
C MET A 255 4.36 -9.73 -8.27
N ASP A 256 3.63 -10.08 -7.23
CA ASP A 256 3.11 -11.42 -6.99
C ASP A 256 1.77 -11.30 -6.25
N ASN A 257 0.97 -12.37 -6.24
CA ASN A 257 -0.35 -12.42 -5.59
C ASN A 257 -1.25 -11.21 -5.95
N ILE A 258 -1.41 -10.94 -7.24
CA ILE A 258 -2.26 -9.84 -7.72
C ILE A 258 -3.72 -10.28 -7.60
N ARG A 259 -4.49 -9.60 -6.75
CA ARG A 259 -5.87 -10.00 -6.44
C ARG A 259 -6.81 -8.80 -6.46
N TYR A 260 -8.07 -9.06 -6.81
CA TYR A 260 -9.16 -8.13 -6.49
C TYR A 260 -10.45 -8.88 -6.20
N GLY A 261 -11.31 -8.26 -5.39
CA GLY A 261 -12.59 -8.83 -5.00
C GLY A 261 -13.62 -7.76 -4.66
N ASP A 262 -14.88 -8.17 -4.53
CA ASP A 262 -15.99 -7.28 -4.18
C ASP A 262 -16.15 -7.12 -2.66
N GLN A 263 -17.24 -6.46 -2.23
CA GLN A 263 -17.54 -6.21 -0.82
C GLN A 263 -17.62 -7.45 0.09
N ASN A 264 -17.73 -8.66 -0.47
CA ASN A 264 -17.78 -9.91 0.29
C ASN A 264 -16.38 -10.45 0.61
N THR A 265 -15.35 -9.84 0.04
CA THR A 265 -13.93 -10.19 0.29
C THR A 265 -13.51 -9.70 1.67
N SER A 266 -12.80 -10.55 2.41
CA SER A 266 -12.12 -10.18 3.64
C SER A 266 -10.67 -9.76 3.36
N ILE A 267 -10.10 -8.94 4.23
CA ILE A 267 -8.66 -8.64 4.19
C ILE A 267 -7.82 -9.93 4.18
N THR A 268 -8.26 -10.96 4.91
CA THR A 268 -7.58 -12.27 5.01
C THR A 268 -7.48 -13.03 3.69
N ASP A 269 -8.34 -12.72 2.73
CA ASP A 269 -8.35 -13.37 1.40
C ASP A 269 -7.36 -12.71 0.44
N LEU A 270 -6.87 -11.52 0.79
CA LEU A 270 -6.07 -10.66 -0.08
C LEU A 270 -4.60 -10.60 0.32
N VAL A 271 -4.29 -11.12 1.50
CA VAL A 271 -2.98 -11.06 2.15
C VAL A 271 -2.58 -12.44 2.63
N THR A 272 -1.30 -12.76 2.57
CA THR A 272 -0.77 -14.08 2.93
C THR A 272 -0.42 -14.18 4.42
N GLY A 273 -0.21 -15.41 4.89
CA GLY A 273 -0.10 -15.84 6.30
C GLY A 273 0.93 -15.15 7.21
N SER A 274 1.69 -14.15 6.77
CA SER A 274 2.26 -13.14 7.70
C SER A 274 1.15 -12.50 8.56
N MET A 275 -0.07 -12.47 8.03
CA MET A 275 -1.29 -12.04 8.71
C MET A 275 -1.90 -13.07 9.68
N LEU A 276 -1.56 -14.37 9.58
CA LEU A 276 -1.92 -15.34 10.62
C LEU A 276 -1.07 -15.16 11.88
N ASN A 277 0.14 -14.59 11.75
CA ASN A 277 0.90 -14.11 12.90
C ASN A 277 0.40 -12.76 13.42
N LEU A 278 -0.27 -11.91 12.61
CA LEU A 278 -0.89 -10.69 13.13
C LEU A 278 -2.24 -10.92 13.82
N ALA A 279 -3.05 -11.90 13.44
CA ALA A 279 -4.23 -12.24 14.24
C ALA A 279 -3.86 -12.74 15.66
N GLY A 280 -2.65 -13.27 15.85
CA GLY A 280 -2.06 -13.56 17.17
C GLY A 280 -1.29 -12.41 17.83
N THR A 281 -1.01 -11.32 17.10
CA THR A 281 -0.17 -10.18 17.55
C THR A 281 -0.92 -8.84 17.63
N VAL A 282 -2.10 -8.74 17.00
CA VAL A 282 -3.06 -7.66 17.24
C VAL A 282 -3.59 -7.87 18.64
N ILE A 283 -3.06 -7.07 19.56
CA ILE A 283 -3.54 -6.98 20.91
C ILE A 283 -4.93 -6.32 20.84
N SER A 284 -5.98 -7.13 20.74
CA SER A 284 -7.35 -6.69 20.99
C SER A 284 -7.47 -6.48 22.50
N ASP A 285 -7.61 -5.23 22.95
CA ASP A 285 -7.58 -4.82 24.37
C ASP A 285 -6.17 -4.78 25.00
N PRO A 286 -5.33 -3.80 24.60
CA PRO A 286 -4.05 -3.57 25.28
C PRO A 286 -4.27 -2.91 26.63
N LYS A 287 -3.42 -3.27 27.60
CA LYS A 287 -3.28 -2.49 28.83
C LYS A 287 -3.05 -1.00 28.50
N GLU A 288 -3.82 -0.13 29.16
CA GLU A 288 -3.62 1.33 29.11
C GLU A 288 -2.19 1.69 29.53
N PRO A 289 -1.40 2.36 28.66
CA PRO A 289 0.01 2.61 28.92
C PRO A 289 0.19 3.68 29.99
N LYS A 290 1.19 3.49 30.85
CA LYS A 290 1.59 4.49 31.87
C LYS A 290 3.04 4.88 31.69
N LEU A 291 3.35 6.13 31.99
CA LEU A 291 4.72 6.62 32.06
C LEU A 291 5.14 6.73 33.51
N ILE A 292 6.33 6.24 33.83
CA ILE A 292 6.88 6.23 35.19
C ILE A 292 8.26 6.88 35.15
N ILE A 293 8.56 7.72 36.13
CA ILE A 293 9.89 8.31 36.28
C ILE A 293 10.85 7.21 36.72
N ALA A 294 11.93 7.01 35.97
CA ALA A 294 13.00 6.07 36.30
C ALA A 294 14.23 6.83 36.83
N ASN A 295 14.70 6.44 38.01
CA ASN A 295 15.97 6.91 38.56
C ASN A 295 17.09 6.00 38.03
N ALA A 296 17.94 6.55 37.19
CA ALA A 296 19.04 5.84 36.52
C ALA A 296 20.35 5.84 37.33
N ASP A 297 20.36 6.39 38.55
CA ASP A 297 21.46 6.19 39.49
C ASP A 297 21.20 4.98 40.40
N THR A 298 19.93 4.76 40.76
CA THR A 298 19.53 3.66 41.66
C THR A 298 18.86 2.50 40.94
N GLU A 299 18.60 2.64 39.63
CA GLU A 299 17.95 1.62 38.80
C GLU A 299 16.55 1.25 39.30
N THR A 300 15.81 2.26 39.77
CA THR A 300 14.48 2.10 40.37
C THR A 300 13.44 2.96 39.69
N LEU A 301 12.22 2.43 39.59
CA LEU A 301 11.03 3.18 39.20
C LEU A 301 10.48 3.96 40.41
N TRP A 302 10.08 5.21 40.20
CA TRP A 302 9.69 6.11 41.29
C TRP A 302 8.18 6.37 41.34
N GLU A 303 7.66 7.24 40.48
CA GLU A 303 6.24 7.61 40.47
C GLU A 303 5.72 7.90 39.06
N ASP A 304 4.41 7.82 38.89
CA ASP A 304 3.72 8.06 37.62
C ASP A 304 3.94 9.49 37.10
N LEU A 305 4.26 9.60 35.81
CA LEU A 305 4.38 10.84 35.06
C LEU A 305 3.03 11.25 34.44
N HIS A 306 2.10 11.67 35.29
CA HIS A 306 0.84 12.23 34.83
C HIS A 306 1.04 13.61 34.14
N PRO A 307 0.12 14.05 33.26
CA PRO A 307 0.21 15.36 32.64
C PRO A 307 0.36 16.50 33.66
N GLY A 308 1.30 17.40 33.39
CA GLY A 308 1.65 18.53 34.25
C GLY A 308 2.59 18.21 35.42
N LYS A 309 3.10 16.97 35.55
CA LYS A 309 4.00 16.57 36.64
C LYS A 309 5.20 17.51 36.77
N ILE A 310 5.61 17.78 38.00
CA ILE A 310 6.82 18.54 38.30
C ILE A 310 7.84 17.58 38.92
N VAL A 311 8.97 17.40 38.23
CA VAL A 311 10.11 16.59 38.67
C VAL A 311 11.14 17.53 39.28
N TYR A 312 11.47 17.30 40.55
CA TYR A 312 12.54 18.01 41.24
C TYR A 312 13.73 17.08 41.38
N PHE A 313 14.88 17.41 40.79
CA PHE A 313 16.09 16.57 40.90
C PHE A 313 16.51 16.38 42.36
N SER A 314 16.36 17.43 43.18
CA SER A 314 16.60 17.36 44.62
C SER A 314 15.74 16.33 45.36
N ARG A 315 14.52 16.06 44.88
CA ARG A 315 13.63 15.03 45.47
C ARG A 315 13.89 13.65 44.90
N LEU A 316 14.25 13.58 43.62
CA LEU A 316 14.66 12.34 42.97
C LEU A 316 16.00 11.83 43.54
N GLY A 317 16.81 12.73 44.11
CA GLY A 317 18.13 12.42 44.66
C GLY A 317 19.21 12.26 43.59
N THR A 318 18.87 12.53 42.33
CA THR A 318 19.77 12.45 41.17
C THR A 318 19.29 13.38 40.06
N GLU A 319 20.21 13.75 39.17
CA GLU A 319 19.90 14.34 37.87
C GLU A 319 19.77 13.27 36.78
N LYS A 320 20.27 12.04 37.00
CA LYS A 320 20.22 10.90 36.06
C LYS A 320 18.84 10.27 36.07
N PHE A 321 18.02 10.69 35.12
CA PHE A 321 16.67 10.17 35.01
C PHE A 321 16.33 9.77 33.58
N SER A 322 15.38 8.85 33.50
CA SER A 322 14.74 8.39 32.27
C SER A 322 13.23 8.30 32.48
N ILE A 323 12.49 7.94 31.43
CA ILE A 323 11.05 7.69 31.49
C ILE A 323 10.82 6.26 31.04
N TYR A 324 10.25 5.45 31.93
CA TYR A 324 9.84 4.08 31.67
C TYR A 324 8.41 4.06 31.11
N ALA A 325 8.18 3.27 30.07
CA ALA A 325 6.85 3.00 29.55
C ALA A 325 6.32 1.66 30.09
N ASP A 326 5.36 1.73 31.02
CA ASP A 326 4.61 0.58 31.51
C ASP A 326 3.48 0.27 30.54
N VAL A 327 3.78 -0.58 29.57
CA VAL A 327 2.88 -0.97 28.48
C VAL A 327 2.40 -2.42 28.65
N ASP A 328 1.57 -2.87 27.72
CA ASP A 328 1.14 -4.27 27.66
C ASP A 328 2.36 -5.21 27.48
N GLU A 329 2.36 -6.36 28.16
CA GLU A 329 3.47 -7.33 28.13
C GLU A 329 3.74 -7.91 26.72
N ARG A 330 2.75 -7.81 25.83
CA ARG A 330 2.84 -8.27 24.44
C ARG A 330 3.55 -7.27 23.53
N VAL A 331 3.81 -6.04 23.99
CA VAL A 331 4.58 -5.02 23.26
C VAL A 331 6.03 -5.46 23.08
N LYS A 332 6.58 -5.23 21.89
CA LYS A 332 7.95 -5.58 21.50
C LYS A 332 8.85 -4.38 21.29
N SER A 333 8.28 -3.22 20.98
CA SER A 333 9.04 -1.97 20.97
C SER A 333 8.19 -0.77 21.34
N VAL A 334 8.85 0.30 21.79
CA VAL A 334 8.22 1.57 22.16
C VAL A 334 9.01 2.71 21.54
N ARG A 335 8.33 3.56 20.77
CA ARG A 335 8.89 4.83 20.30
C ARG A 335 8.64 5.90 21.33
N PHE A 336 9.70 6.61 21.69
CA PHE A 336 9.65 7.82 22.50
C PHE A 336 10.11 9.02 21.67
N ASP A 337 9.31 10.08 21.66
CA ASP A 337 9.67 11.38 21.11
C ASP A 337 9.61 12.41 22.24
N LEU A 338 10.77 12.93 22.66
CA LEU A 338 10.87 13.95 23.71
C LEU A 338 11.01 15.33 23.08
N HIS A 339 10.16 16.24 23.54
CA HIS A 339 10.14 17.62 23.13
C HIS A 339 10.38 18.59 24.29
N ARG A 340 11.04 19.71 24.02
CA ARG A 340 11.25 20.81 24.97
C ARG A 340 10.51 22.07 24.51
N LEU A 341 9.86 22.76 25.44
CA LEU A 341 9.22 24.05 25.16
C LEU A 341 10.28 25.13 24.96
N ASN A 342 10.25 25.79 23.82
CA ASN A 342 11.12 26.92 23.48
C ASN A 342 10.53 28.28 23.91
N GLY A 343 11.33 29.34 23.78
CA GLY A 343 10.93 30.71 24.12
C GLY A 343 9.76 31.28 23.30
N ASN A 344 9.42 30.64 22.17
CA ASN A 344 8.30 31.02 21.31
C ASN A 344 7.00 30.26 21.66
N GLY A 345 7.01 29.46 22.73
CA GLY A 345 5.85 28.69 23.18
C GLY A 345 5.56 27.44 22.36
N LYS A 346 6.52 26.93 21.58
CA LYS A 346 6.41 25.68 20.81
C LYS A 346 7.28 24.58 21.39
N TYR A 347 6.84 23.33 21.23
CA TYR A 347 7.60 22.14 21.64
C TYR A 347 8.47 21.65 20.47
N ASP A 348 9.78 21.77 20.61
CA ASP A 348 10.75 21.28 19.62
C ASP A 348 11.19 19.86 20.00
N LEU A 349 11.26 18.94 19.02
CA LEU A 349 11.79 17.59 19.22
C LEU A 349 13.28 17.69 19.54
N ILE A 350 13.69 17.14 20.68
CA ILE A 350 15.09 17.17 21.15
C ILE A 350 15.71 15.78 21.25
N HIS A 351 14.89 14.73 21.34
CA HIS A 351 15.35 13.35 21.36
C HIS A 351 14.25 12.43 20.81
N SER A 352 14.66 11.39 20.08
CA SER A 352 13.76 10.37 19.54
C SER A 352 14.46 9.03 19.60
N LEU A 353 13.80 8.02 20.15
CA LEU A 353 14.32 6.65 20.25
C LEU A 353 13.22 5.65 19.95
N MET A 354 13.54 4.63 19.17
CA MET A 354 12.79 3.38 19.13
C MET A 354 13.49 2.39 20.03
N ASP A 355 12.87 2.06 21.16
CA ASP A 355 13.42 1.09 22.10
C ASP A 355 12.79 -0.29 21.86
N GLY A 356 13.60 -1.24 21.41
CA GLY A 356 13.20 -2.63 21.16
C GLY A 356 13.58 -3.59 22.29
N GLY A 357 14.17 -3.09 23.38
CA GLY A 357 14.57 -3.89 24.54
C GLY A 357 13.67 -3.59 25.74
N PHE A 358 13.05 -4.63 26.32
CA PHE A 358 12.44 -4.48 27.64
C PHE A 358 13.54 -4.48 28.71
N PRO A 359 13.55 -3.55 29.68
CA PRO A 359 12.52 -2.53 29.98
C PRO A 359 12.56 -1.31 29.04
N PHE A 360 11.40 -0.89 28.54
CA PHE A 360 11.33 0.22 27.58
C PHE A 360 11.54 1.59 28.25
N LEU A 361 12.64 2.25 27.89
CA LEU A 361 13.09 3.50 28.47
C LEU A 361 13.35 4.55 27.39
N LEU A 362 13.01 5.81 27.68
CA LEU A 362 13.21 6.95 26.79
C LEU A 362 14.64 7.07 26.23
N PHE A 363 15.63 6.64 27.01
CA PHE A 363 17.04 6.66 26.61
C PHE A 363 17.63 5.25 26.41
N GLY A 364 16.83 4.19 26.58
CA GLY A 364 17.24 2.78 26.54
C GLY A 364 17.95 2.29 27.81
N ASP A 365 18.42 1.06 27.77
CA ASP A 365 19.22 0.40 28.81
C ASP A 365 20.18 -0.65 28.21
N ASP A 366 20.94 -1.35 29.06
CA ASP A 366 21.90 -2.37 28.66
C ASP A 366 21.39 -3.84 28.76
N GLY A 367 20.12 -4.02 29.14
CA GLY A 367 19.47 -5.31 29.40
C GLY A 367 19.96 -6.01 30.67
N LYS A 368 20.82 -5.36 31.48
CA LYS A 368 21.42 -5.91 32.70
C LYS A 368 21.14 -5.03 33.93
N GLY A 369 20.21 -4.09 33.79
CA GLY A 369 19.77 -3.21 34.88
C GLY A 369 20.60 -1.94 35.01
N ASN A 370 21.13 -1.40 33.89
CA ASN A 370 21.71 -0.06 33.85
C ASN A 370 20.90 0.81 32.89
N PHE A 371 20.05 1.68 33.43
CA PHE A 371 19.20 2.59 32.68
C PHE A 371 20.03 3.75 32.13
N TYR A 372 19.89 4.02 30.83
CA TYR A 372 20.53 5.19 30.24
C TYR A 372 19.74 6.46 30.55
N TYR A 373 20.41 7.62 30.47
CA TYR A 373 19.85 8.91 30.88
C TYR A 373 20.37 10.06 30.00
N GLY A 374 19.55 11.10 29.83
CA GLY A 374 19.79 12.20 28.88
C GLY A 374 20.38 13.48 29.46
N ASN A 375 21.01 13.44 30.64
CA ASN A 375 21.39 14.64 31.41
C ASN A 375 22.29 15.64 30.68
N ALA A 376 22.97 15.21 29.61
CA ALA A 376 23.77 16.09 28.78
C ALA A 376 22.95 17.25 28.15
N PHE A 377 21.62 17.13 28.08
CA PHE A 377 20.75 18.14 27.47
C PHE A 377 19.40 18.37 28.20
N LEU A 378 19.15 17.67 29.31
CA LEU A 378 17.93 17.84 30.11
C LEU A 378 18.12 18.93 31.18
N GLU A 379 17.93 20.18 30.77
CA GLU A 379 17.97 21.34 31.66
C GLU A 379 16.61 21.60 32.33
N SER A 380 16.56 22.46 33.35
CA SER A 380 15.30 22.96 33.90
C SER A 380 14.41 23.55 32.79
N GLY A 381 13.13 23.19 32.78
CA GLY A 381 12.25 23.55 31.66
C GLY A 381 10.93 22.79 31.64
N LYS A 382 10.17 23.02 30.57
CA LYS A 382 8.91 22.30 30.29
C LYS A 382 9.11 21.35 29.12
N TYR A 383 8.60 20.14 29.26
CA TYR A 383 8.80 19.05 28.32
C TYR A 383 7.46 18.39 27.97
N ARG A 384 7.43 17.74 26.81
CA ARG A 384 6.38 16.82 26.38
C ARG A 384 7.06 15.54 25.91
N VAL A 385 6.56 14.39 26.33
CA VAL A 385 6.96 13.10 25.77
C VAL A 385 5.75 12.50 25.07
N ASP A 386 5.96 12.08 23.83
CA ASP A 386 4.99 11.34 23.03
C ASP A 386 5.48 9.89 22.92
N VAL A 387 4.58 8.93 23.14
CA VAL A 387 4.91 7.50 23.19
C VAL A 387 3.96 6.70 22.31
N ALA A 388 4.52 5.79 21.52
CA ALA A 388 3.79 4.83 20.70
C ALA A 388 4.34 3.42 20.94
N ALA A 389 3.47 2.47 21.27
CA ALA A 389 3.85 1.07 21.48
C ALA A 389 3.62 0.25 20.22
N PHE A 390 4.42 -0.80 20.03
CA PHE A 390 4.33 -1.66 18.85
C PHE A 390 4.48 -3.13 19.19
N ALA A 391 3.78 -3.98 18.45
CA ALA A 391 3.77 -5.41 18.65
C ALA A 391 4.95 -6.12 17.94
N ASP A 392 5.77 -5.36 17.22
CA ASP A 392 7.01 -5.81 16.58
C ASP A 392 8.20 -4.93 17.00
N GLU A 393 9.42 -5.45 16.82
CA GLU A 393 10.66 -4.75 17.17
C GLU A 393 11.00 -3.59 16.23
N LYS A 394 10.43 -3.56 15.01
CA LYS A 394 10.72 -2.55 13.98
C LYS A 394 9.78 -1.32 14.07
N GLY A 395 8.79 -1.35 14.96
CA GLY A 395 7.88 -0.23 15.20
C GLY A 395 6.85 0.00 14.10
N VAL A 396 6.32 -1.08 13.52
CA VAL A 396 5.40 -1.02 12.36
C VAL A 396 3.95 -1.30 12.74
N ILE A 397 3.72 -2.21 13.70
CA ILE A 397 2.40 -2.69 14.15
C ILE A 397 2.01 -1.94 15.43
N PRO A 398 1.25 -0.83 15.36
CA PRO A 398 0.91 -0.06 16.56
C PRO A 398 0.00 -0.85 17.51
N VAL A 399 0.23 -0.66 18.81
CA VAL A 399 -0.55 -1.23 19.91
C VAL A 399 -1.22 -0.10 20.68
N GLY A 400 -2.54 -0.05 20.64
CA GLY A 400 -3.33 1.00 21.26
C GLY A 400 -3.11 2.38 20.62
N ASP A 401 -3.60 3.41 21.29
CA ASP A 401 -3.43 4.80 20.87
C ASP A 401 -2.08 5.36 21.35
N LYS A 402 -1.56 6.36 20.61
CA LYS A 402 -0.40 7.12 21.07
C LYS A 402 -0.74 7.90 22.34
N MET A 403 0.14 7.86 23.32
CA MET A 403 0.00 8.66 24.54
C MET A 403 0.94 9.87 24.52
N SER A 404 0.55 10.93 25.20
CA SER A 404 1.36 12.13 25.39
C SER A 404 1.26 12.60 26.83
N SER A 405 2.39 13.00 27.43
CA SER A 405 2.42 13.61 28.76
C SER A 405 3.32 14.83 28.77
N THR A 406 2.90 15.88 29.46
CA THR A 406 3.70 17.08 29.68
C THR A 406 4.23 17.11 31.10
N PHE A 407 5.44 17.62 31.29
CA PHE A 407 6.05 17.72 32.62
C PHE A 407 7.04 18.87 32.70
N LYS A 408 7.49 19.17 33.92
CA LYS A 408 8.51 20.20 34.18
C LYS A 408 9.65 19.61 34.99
N ILE A 409 10.85 20.07 34.70
CA ILE A 409 12.07 19.72 35.42
C ILE A 409 12.57 20.96 36.16
N TYR A 410 12.89 20.81 37.45
CA TYR A 410 13.53 21.84 38.29
C TYR A 410 14.68 21.30 39.12
#